data_AF-A0A946HH06-F1
#
_entry.id   AF-A0A946HH06-F1
#
_cell.length_a   1.000
_cell.length_b   1.000
_cell.length_c   1.000
_cell.angle_alpha   90.00
_cell.angle_beta   90.00
_cell.angle_gamma   90.00
#
_symmetry.space_group_name_H-M   'P 1'
#
loop_
_entity.id
_entity.type
_entity.pdbx_description
1 polymer ?
#
loop_
_entity_poly.entity_id
_entity_poly.type
_entity_poly.pdbx_seq_one_letter_code
_entity_poly.pdbx_strand_id
1 'polypeptide(L)'
;MRWLVLPLILLQLLWLPTVAGATEMIRVTGRAAIEPRGQDAAERLALEDALYMAAMAGGAELNGFSMVENGILVGETVLLRPSSRILDFNIVKKTANGTYAEVEVDAYVGPAPLVMCNRQRELRLVALASHISVSQRLPAALSAVFNQAYEDVISSVALPGNIVLERRPNQTVAQARKAGSASTFDYNALMGGGGKAVAADDHALQMSWRIVPAERKGKVALQGELLLLAGTALKPVKKIQFNQSIKLLEANPIRAIEVLSRAKTSKIIETVTSGLTPQISTLLDDFSCRPLITRLAKGSGRHLHVELGQRDGLDQASLGFVEGAQNPWAVLKIVQLSNNSAILEPINMDRTAAEFDGLQVRFENGAK
;
A
#
# COMPACT_ATOMS: atom_id res chain seq x y z
N MET A 1 -25.52 -43.82 -27.25
CA MET A 1 -25.65 -42.89 -26.10
C MET A 1 -24.42 -42.00 -25.82
N ARG A 2 -23.49 -41.77 -26.77
CA ARG A 2 -22.27 -40.94 -26.55
C ARG A 2 -22.16 -39.68 -27.44
N TRP A 3 -23.23 -39.29 -28.13
CA TRP A 3 -23.22 -38.19 -29.11
C TRP A 3 -24.08 -36.97 -28.75
N LEU A 4 -24.67 -36.95 -27.55
CA LEU A 4 -25.52 -35.84 -27.07
C LEU A 4 -24.90 -35.01 -25.94
N VAL A 5 -23.71 -35.38 -25.44
CA VAL A 5 -23.08 -34.69 -24.29
C VAL A 5 -22.16 -33.55 -24.73
N LEU A 6 -21.64 -33.59 -25.96
CA LEU A 6 -20.73 -32.56 -26.48
C LEU A 6 -21.38 -31.18 -26.74
N PRO A 7 -22.63 -31.05 -27.26
CA PRO A 7 -23.21 -29.73 -27.48
C PRO A 7 -23.69 -29.06 -26.18
N LEU A 8 -23.89 -29.83 -25.11
CA LEU A 8 -24.35 -29.30 -23.82
C LEU A 8 -23.21 -28.64 -23.01
N ILE A 9 -21.97 -29.09 -23.19
CA ILE A 9 -20.80 -28.50 -22.54
C ILE A 9 -20.35 -27.21 -23.26
N LEU A 10 -20.55 -27.12 -24.59
CA LEU A 10 -20.17 -25.93 -25.36
C LEU A 10 -21.12 -24.73 -25.13
N LEU A 11 -22.39 -24.99 -24.77
CA LEU A 11 -23.37 -23.94 -24.48
C LEU A 11 -23.19 -23.33 -23.07
N GLN A 12 -22.52 -24.03 -22.15
CA GLN A 12 -22.28 -23.55 -20.78
C GLN A 12 -21.02 -22.67 -20.61
N LEU A 13 -20.17 -22.58 -21.63
CA LEU A 13 -18.98 -21.71 -21.59
C LEU A 13 -19.23 -20.26 -22.03
N LEU A 14 -20.43 -19.91 -22.51
CA LEU A 14 -20.76 -18.54 -22.93
C LEU A 14 -21.31 -17.64 -21.81
N TRP A 15 -21.47 -18.15 -20.59
CA TRP A 15 -22.06 -17.42 -19.46
C TRP A 15 -21.03 -17.14 -18.37
N LEU A 16 -19.86 -16.61 -18.75
CA LEU A 16 -19.00 -15.91 -17.82
C LEU A 16 -19.40 -14.44 -17.88
N PRO A 17 -20.16 -13.90 -16.90
CA PRO A 17 -20.39 -12.47 -16.82
C PRO A 17 -19.04 -11.82 -16.52
N THR A 18 -18.43 -11.20 -17.53
CA THR A 18 -17.33 -10.26 -17.35
C THR A 18 -17.93 -8.99 -16.79
N VAL A 19 -18.20 -8.98 -15.48
CA VAL A 19 -18.44 -7.73 -14.75
C VAL A 19 -17.09 -7.05 -14.57
N ALA A 20 -16.56 -6.49 -15.65
CA ALA A 20 -15.56 -5.44 -15.54
C ALA A 20 -16.33 -4.21 -15.06
N GLY A 21 -16.17 -3.83 -13.80
CA GLY A 21 -16.64 -2.55 -13.31
C GLY A 21 -15.96 -1.44 -14.11
N ALA A 22 -16.65 -0.91 -15.11
CA ALA A 22 -16.08 0.06 -16.01
C ALA A 22 -15.94 1.40 -15.28
N THR A 23 -14.71 1.91 -15.22
CA THR A 23 -14.46 3.31 -14.90
C THR A 23 -14.97 4.16 -16.06
N GLU A 24 -15.81 5.15 -15.78
CA GLU A 24 -16.39 6.07 -16.75
C GLU A 24 -15.91 7.49 -16.45
N MET A 25 -15.57 8.24 -17.49
CA MET A 25 -15.26 9.67 -17.37
C MET A 25 -16.53 10.46 -17.63
N ILE A 26 -16.89 11.32 -16.69
CA ILE A 26 -18.05 12.19 -16.76
C ILE A 26 -17.63 13.65 -16.59
N ARG A 27 -18.25 14.53 -17.37
CA ARG A 27 -18.06 15.97 -17.26
C ARG A 27 -19.23 16.60 -16.53
N VAL A 28 -18.94 17.32 -15.46
CA VAL A 28 -19.96 17.96 -14.61
C VAL A 28 -19.58 19.40 -14.31
N THR A 29 -20.58 20.22 -13.99
CA THR A 29 -20.41 21.62 -13.61
C THR A 29 -21.12 21.87 -12.29
N GLY A 30 -20.38 22.35 -11.29
CA GLY A 30 -20.92 22.79 -10.02
C GLY A 30 -20.96 24.31 -9.91
N ARG A 31 -21.84 24.83 -9.05
CA ARG A 31 -22.07 26.27 -8.92
C ARG A 31 -22.25 26.69 -7.47
N ALA A 32 -21.79 27.91 -7.14
CA ALA A 32 -22.05 28.50 -5.82
C ALA A 32 -22.14 30.03 -5.87
N ALA A 33 -22.91 30.61 -4.96
CA ALA A 33 -23.05 32.06 -4.83
C ALA A 33 -21.77 32.70 -4.25
N ILE A 34 -21.36 33.84 -4.83
CA ILE A 34 -20.19 34.62 -4.39
C ILE A 34 -20.47 35.33 -3.07
N GLU A 35 -21.62 35.97 -2.95
CA GLU A 35 -22.02 36.60 -1.69
C GLU A 35 -22.69 35.59 -0.75
N PRO A 36 -22.43 35.68 0.57
CA PRO A 36 -21.71 36.74 1.28
C PRO A 36 -20.19 36.48 1.47
N ARG A 37 -19.64 35.37 0.98
CA ARG A 37 -18.34 34.83 1.42
C ARG A 37 -17.15 35.19 0.51
N GLY A 38 -17.41 35.82 -0.63
CA GLY A 38 -16.41 36.16 -1.64
C GLY A 38 -16.14 35.04 -2.64
N GLN A 39 -15.41 35.38 -3.70
CA GLN A 39 -15.21 34.51 -4.87
C GLN A 39 -14.46 33.22 -4.52
N ASP A 40 -13.39 33.30 -3.73
CA ASP A 40 -12.59 32.13 -3.35
C ASP A 40 -13.40 31.05 -2.62
N ALA A 41 -14.31 31.47 -1.74
CA ALA A 41 -15.19 30.57 -1.02
C ALA A 41 -16.23 29.94 -1.96
N ALA A 42 -16.77 30.73 -2.88
CA ALA A 42 -17.70 30.25 -3.88
C ALA A 42 -17.07 29.26 -4.86
N GLU A 43 -15.84 29.49 -5.32
CA GLU A 43 -15.14 28.54 -6.19
C GLU A 43 -14.91 27.19 -5.49
N ARG A 44 -14.61 27.19 -4.19
CA ARG A 44 -14.46 25.97 -3.39
C ARG A 44 -15.78 25.22 -3.24
N LEU A 45 -16.86 25.95 -2.94
CA LEU A 45 -18.20 25.37 -2.84
C LEU A 45 -18.68 24.82 -4.19
N ALA A 46 -18.41 25.53 -5.29
CA ALA A 46 -18.74 25.09 -6.64
C ALA A 46 -17.94 23.82 -7.04
N LEU A 47 -16.69 23.70 -6.61
CA LEU A 47 -15.91 22.46 -6.79
C LEU A 47 -16.49 21.29 -5.99
N GLU A 48 -16.90 21.51 -4.74
CA GLU A 48 -17.52 20.47 -3.91
C GLU A 48 -18.86 20.01 -4.50
N ASP A 49 -19.68 20.95 -4.97
CA ASP A 49 -20.92 20.69 -5.69
C ASP A 49 -20.68 19.89 -6.98
N ALA A 50 -19.66 20.27 -7.78
CA ALA A 50 -19.29 19.55 -9.00
C ALA A 50 -18.89 18.10 -8.68
N LEU A 51 -18.02 17.90 -7.69
CA LEU A 51 -17.57 16.56 -7.30
C LEU A 51 -18.73 15.72 -6.72
N TYR A 52 -19.65 16.32 -5.96
CA TYR A 52 -20.86 15.64 -5.50
C TYR A 52 -21.73 15.16 -6.67
N MET A 53 -21.97 16.04 -7.64
CA MET A 53 -22.73 15.70 -8.86
C MET A 53 -22.03 14.63 -9.70
N ALA A 54 -20.70 14.64 -9.77
CA ALA A 54 -19.95 13.58 -10.41
C ALA A 54 -20.19 12.23 -9.72
N ALA A 55 -20.00 12.17 -8.40
CA ALA A 55 -20.21 10.94 -7.64
C ALA A 55 -21.65 10.40 -7.81
N MET A 56 -22.64 11.29 -7.86
CA MET A 56 -24.04 10.95 -8.12
C MET A 56 -24.27 10.40 -9.54
N ALA A 57 -23.63 10.98 -10.55
CA ALA A 57 -23.79 10.56 -11.94
C ALA A 57 -23.19 9.17 -12.22
N GLY A 58 -22.12 8.78 -11.51
CA GLY A 58 -21.61 7.40 -11.57
C GLY A 58 -22.50 6.36 -10.89
N GLY A 59 -23.53 6.79 -10.14
CA GLY A 59 -24.51 5.93 -9.48
C GLY A 59 -24.98 6.55 -8.15
N ALA A 60 -26.22 6.27 -7.75
CA ALA A 60 -26.77 6.70 -6.47
C ALA A 60 -27.54 5.58 -5.73
N GLU A 61 -27.33 5.49 -4.42
CA GLU A 61 -28.12 4.71 -3.46
C GLU A 61 -29.20 5.60 -2.82
N LEU A 62 -30.41 5.07 -2.71
CA LEU A 62 -31.55 5.73 -2.06
C LEU A 62 -32.00 4.88 -0.87
N ASN A 63 -31.90 5.45 0.33
CA ASN A 63 -32.39 4.82 1.56
C ASN A 63 -33.62 5.57 2.06
N GLY A 64 -34.77 4.89 2.09
CA GLY A 64 -36.01 5.41 2.66
C GLY A 64 -36.20 4.89 4.09
N PHE A 65 -36.39 5.79 5.04
CA PHE A 65 -36.76 5.46 6.42
C PHE A 65 -38.18 5.98 6.68
N SER A 66 -39.08 5.08 7.07
CA SER A 66 -40.45 5.43 7.47
C SER A 66 -40.61 5.15 8.97
N MET A 67 -41.12 6.13 9.72
CA MET A 67 -41.39 6.05 11.15
C MET A 67 -42.89 5.93 11.37
N VAL A 68 -43.33 4.88 12.04
CA VAL A 68 -44.75 4.59 12.31
C VAL A 68 -44.97 4.49 13.82
N GLU A 69 -45.93 5.26 14.34
CA GLU A 69 -46.34 5.23 15.75
C GLU A 69 -47.86 5.00 15.80
N ASN A 70 -48.29 4.01 16.58
CA ASN A 70 -49.70 3.61 16.69
C ASN A 70 -50.40 3.32 15.35
N GLY A 71 -49.66 2.77 14.37
CA GLY A 71 -50.19 2.48 13.04
C GLY A 71 -50.38 3.70 12.13
N ILE A 72 -49.95 4.89 12.58
CA ILE A 72 -49.95 6.12 11.80
C ILE A 72 -48.51 6.42 11.38
N LEU A 73 -48.32 6.70 10.09
CA LEU A 73 -47.04 7.15 9.55
C LEU A 73 -46.75 8.56 10.09
N VAL A 74 -45.75 8.67 10.95
CA VAL A 74 -45.39 9.91 11.67
C VAL A 74 -44.30 10.69 10.94
N GLY A 75 -43.57 10.04 10.04
CA GLY A 75 -42.59 10.71 9.20
C GLY A 75 -41.92 9.77 8.21
N GLU A 76 -41.48 10.33 7.09
CA GLU A 76 -40.61 9.66 6.12
C GLU A 76 -39.38 10.52 5.87
N THR A 77 -38.24 9.89 5.71
CA THR A 77 -36.99 10.55 5.33
C THR A 77 -36.33 9.73 4.25
N VAL A 78 -36.02 10.38 3.13
CA VAL A 78 -35.32 9.78 2.00
C VAL A 78 -33.92 10.35 1.95
N LEU A 79 -32.93 9.45 1.96
CA LEU A 79 -31.52 9.79 1.97
C LEU A 79 -30.87 9.29 0.69
N LEU A 80 -30.53 10.22 -0.18
CA LEU A 80 -29.88 9.99 -1.46
C LEU A 80 -28.36 10.15 -1.32
N ARG A 81 -27.60 9.17 -1.82
CA ARG A 81 -26.15 9.13 -1.70
C ARG A 81 -25.51 8.64 -3.00
N PRO A 82 -24.31 9.09 -3.36
CA PRO A 82 -23.52 8.45 -4.41
C PRO A 82 -23.28 6.96 -4.08
N SER A 83 -23.54 6.07 -5.04
CA SER A 83 -23.14 4.65 -4.98
C SER A 83 -21.83 4.38 -5.72
N SER A 84 -21.37 5.37 -6.49
CA SER A 84 -20.07 5.35 -7.17
C SER A 84 -19.02 6.18 -6.43
N ARG A 85 -17.75 5.86 -6.66
CA ARG A 85 -16.62 6.61 -6.11
C ARG A 85 -15.93 7.42 -7.19
N ILE A 86 -15.53 8.63 -6.83
CA ILE A 86 -14.56 9.41 -7.60
C ILE A 86 -13.19 8.77 -7.39
N LEU A 87 -12.60 8.28 -8.49
CA LEU A 87 -11.27 7.69 -8.53
C LEU A 87 -10.22 8.76 -8.84
N ASP A 88 -10.57 9.70 -9.72
CA ASP A 88 -9.70 10.78 -10.16
C ASP A 88 -10.55 11.93 -10.72
N PHE A 89 -10.01 13.15 -10.78
CA PHE A 89 -10.66 14.29 -11.41
C PHE A 89 -9.65 15.33 -11.93
N ASN A 90 -10.06 16.09 -12.94
CA ASN A 90 -9.32 17.24 -13.45
C ASN A 90 -10.24 18.46 -13.58
N ILE A 91 -9.76 19.64 -13.15
CA ILE A 91 -10.51 20.89 -13.28
C ILE A 91 -10.32 21.42 -14.70
N VAL A 92 -11.38 21.38 -15.50
CA VAL A 92 -11.38 21.84 -16.89
C VAL A 92 -11.46 23.36 -16.96
N LYS A 93 -12.33 23.95 -16.12
CA LYS A 93 -12.60 25.39 -16.18
C LYS A 93 -13.06 25.94 -14.84
N LYS A 94 -12.66 27.17 -14.55
CA LYS A 94 -13.22 28.00 -13.47
C LYS A 94 -13.72 29.31 -14.08
N THR A 95 -14.97 29.67 -13.82
CA THR A 95 -15.59 30.90 -14.29
C THR A 95 -16.30 31.61 -13.14
N ALA A 96 -16.24 32.93 -13.07
CA ALA A 96 -17.01 33.71 -12.12
C ALA A 96 -17.85 34.75 -12.87
N ASN A 97 -19.16 34.69 -12.71
CA ASN A 97 -20.12 35.64 -13.26
C ASN A 97 -20.74 36.40 -12.09
N GLY A 98 -20.02 37.41 -11.56
CA GLY A 98 -20.48 38.45 -10.60
C GLY A 98 -21.24 38.01 -9.33
N THR A 99 -22.32 37.27 -9.49
CA THR A 99 -23.18 36.66 -8.49
C THR A 99 -22.81 35.20 -8.19
N TYR A 100 -22.27 34.44 -9.16
CA TYR A 100 -21.96 33.01 -8.99
C TYR A 100 -20.56 32.63 -9.51
N ALA A 101 -19.95 31.65 -8.85
CA ALA A 101 -18.79 30.92 -9.36
C ALA A 101 -19.25 29.57 -9.95
N GLU A 102 -18.64 29.17 -11.06
CA GLU A 102 -18.86 27.89 -11.74
C GLU A 102 -17.54 27.16 -11.92
N VAL A 103 -17.53 25.86 -11.59
CA VAL A 103 -16.36 24.99 -11.76
C VAL A 103 -16.76 23.77 -12.57
N GLU A 104 -16.08 23.56 -13.69
CA GLU A 104 -16.27 22.41 -14.58
C GLU A 104 -15.15 21.40 -14.34
N VAL A 105 -15.53 20.13 -14.18
CA VAL A 105 -14.64 19.04 -13.79
C VAL A 105 -14.88 17.82 -14.68
N ASP A 106 -13.79 17.21 -15.14
CA ASP A 106 -13.79 15.84 -15.66
C ASP A 106 -13.51 14.91 -14.49
N ALA A 107 -14.48 14.07 -14.12
CA ALA A 107 -14.34 13.12 -13.03
C ALA A 107 -14.37 11.68 -13.57
N TYR A 108 -13.43 10.85 -13.14
CA TYR A 108 -13.40 9.43 -13.40
C TYR A 108 -14.12 8.72 -12.25
N VAL A 109 -15.31 8.21 -12.53
CA VAL A 109 -16.16 7.51 -11.57
C VAL A 109 -16.22 6.03 -11.87
N GLY A 110 -16.32 5.22 -10.83
CA GLY A 110 -16.45 3.79 -11.01
C GLY A 110 -16.97 3.11 -9.75
N PRO A 111 -17.33 1.82 -9.86
CA PRO A 111 -17.62 1.03 -8.68
C PRO A 111 -16.41 1.07 -7.77
N ALA A 112 -16.66 1.25 -6.48
CA ALA A 112 -15.67 1.17 -5.42
C ALA A 112 -14.70 0.00 -5.69
N PRO A 113 -13.48 0.25 -6.16
CA PRO A 113 -12.59 -0.86 -6.36
C PRO A 113 -12.29 -1.48 -5.00
N LEU A 114 -12.10 -2.80 -5.01
CA LEU A 114 -11.38 -3.51 -3.96
C LEU A 114 -9.99 -2.88 -3.86
N VAL A 115 -9.86 -1.84 -3.02
CA VAL A 115 -8.58 -1.22 -2.62
C VAL A 115 -7.61 -1.11 -3.80
N MET A 116 -7.87 -0.19 -4.74
CA MET A 116 -6.83 0.10 -5.74
C MET A 116 -5.61 0.64 -5.00
N CYS A 117 -4.48 0.00 -5.23
CA CYS A 117 -3.18 0.45 -4.79
C CYS A 117 -2.77 1.68 -5.60
N ASN A 118 -3.34 2.85 -5.30
CA ASN A 118 -3.16 4.03 -6.15
C ASN A 118 -1.68 4.53 -6.11
N ARG A 119 -0.94 4.22 -5.04
CA ARG A 119 0.51 4.41 -4.94
C ARG A 119 1.13 3.48 -3.89
N GLN A 120 2.33 2.97 -4.16
CA GLN A 120 3.09 2.21 -3.18
C GLN A 120 3.72 3.18 -2.16
N ARG A 121 3.53 2.90 -0.87
CA ARG A 121 4.14 3.67 0.22
C ARG A 121 5.67 3.56 0.15
N GLU A 122 6.37 4.62 0.57
CA GLU A 122 7.80 4.55 0.86
C GLU A 122 8.00 3.60 2.04
N LEU A 123 8.58 2.44 1.77
CA LEU A 123 8.89 1.44 2.78
C LEU A 123 10.34 1.61 3.23
N ARG A 124 10.52 2.12 4.44
CA ARG A 124 11.84 2.19 5.09
C ARG A 124 12.16 0.86 5.77
N LEU A 125 13.18 0.19 5.27
CA LEU A 125 13.65 -1.10 5.75
C LEU A 125 15.01 -0.97 6.40
N VAL A 126 15.19 -1.62 7.56
CA VAL A 126 16.49 -1.81 8.20
C VAL A 126 16.88 -3.27 8.07
N ALA A 127 17.81 -3.59 7.17
CA ALA A 127 18.36 -4.94 7.03
C ALA A 127 19.31 -5.24 8.19
N LEU A 128 18.85 -6.05 9.13
CA LEU A 128 19.61 -6.49 10.30
C LEU A 128 20.47 -7.73 9.97
N ALA A 129 21.34 -8.10 10.91
CA ALA A 129 22.21 -9.26 10.80
C ALA A 129 21.43 -10.53 10.42
N SER A 130 21.89 -11.16 9.34
CA SER A 130 21.39 -12.41 8.78
C SER A 130 22.24 -13.58 9.22
N HIS A 131 21.62 -14.77 9.23
CA HIS A 131 22.33 -16.00 9.53
C HIS A 131 22.39 -16.89 8.28
N ILE A 132 23.59 -17.09 7.74
CA ILE A 132 23.84 -17.96 6.59
C ILE A 132 24.67 -19.15 7.08
N SER A 133 24.15 -20.36 6.92
CA SER A 133 24.88 -21.58 7.24
C SER A 133 24.96 -22.53 6.06
N VAL A 134 26.15 -23.09 5.87
CA VAL A 134 26.40 -24.14 4.88
C VAL A 134 26.72 -25.43 5.64
N SER A 135 26.03 -26.52 5.32
CA SER A 135 26.25 -27.82 5.93
C SER A 135 27.70 -28.26 5.78
N GLN A 136 28.28 -28.84 6.84
CA GLN A 136 29.63 -29.43 6.81
C GLN A 136 29.79 -30.59 5.82
N ARG A 137 28.67 -31.15 5.31
CA ARG A 137 28.66 -32.17 4.25
C ARG A 137 28.90 -31.61 2.86
N LEU A 138 29.01 -30.29 2.73
CA LEU A 138 29.23 -29.58 1.48
C LEU A 138 30.62 -28.95 1.46
N PRO A 139 31.20 -28.69 0.26
CA PRO A 139 32.48 -28.01 0.15
C PRO A 139 32.48 -26.63 0.83
N ALA A 140 33.50 -26.34 1.64
CA ALA A 140 33.64 -25.07 2.37
C ALA A 140 33.62 -23.84 1.46
N ALA A 141 34.13 -23.97 0.22
CA ALA A 141 34.12 -22.90 -0.77
C ALA A 141 32.71 -22.36 -1.09
N LEU A 142 31.66 -23.15 -0.89
CA LEU A 142 30.28 -22.70 -1.12
C LEU A 142 29.83 -21.61 -0.14
N SER A 143 30.45 -21.50 1.04
CA SER A 143 30.13 -20.44 1.99
C SER A 143 30.34 -19.05 1.38
N ALA A 144 31.47 -18.83 0.70
CA ALA A 144 31.73 -17.56 0.03
C ALA A 144 30.72 -17.29 -1.11
N VAL A 145 30.34 -18.32 -1.86
CA VAL A 145 29.38 -18.22 -2.97
C VAL A 145 28.00 -17.80 -2.47
N PHE A 146 27.49 -18.44 -1.42
CA PHE A 146 26.17 -18.13 -0.87
C PHE A 146 26.16 -16.82 -0.07
N ASN A 147 27.28 -16.43 0.54
CA ASN A 147 27.40 -15.09 1.12
C ASN A 147 27.32 -14.02 0.04
N GLN A 148 28.01 -14.19 -1.10
CA GLN A 148 27.90 -13.24 -2.21
C GLN A 148 26.48 -13.21 -2.80
N ALA A 149 25.86 -14.37 -3.00
CA ALA A 149 24.47 -14.42 -3.46
C ALA A 149 23.50 -13.72 -2.50
N TYR A 150 23.75 -13.80 -1.18
CA TYR A 150 22.97 -13.05 -0.18
C TYR A 150 23.14 -11.55 -0.34
N GLU A 151 24.36 -11.07 -0.54
CA GLU A 151 24.66 -9.66 -0.78
C GLU A 151 23.99 -9.13 -2.05
N ASP A 152 23.95 -9.95 -3.11
CA ASP A 152 23.25 -9.62 -4.35
C ASP A 152 21.72 -9.58 -4.16
N VAL A 153 21.15 -10.54 -3.41
CA VAL A 153 19.72 -10.55 -3.10
C VAL A 153 19.34 -9.37 -2.22
N ILE A 154 20.07 -9.09 -1.14
CA ILE A 154 19.72 -7.99 -0.22
C ILE A 154 19.91 -6.62 -0.87
N SER A 155 20.87 -6.46 -1.78
CA SER A 155 21.01 -5.22 -2.56
C SER A 155 19.86 -5.06 -3.57
N SER A 156 19.34 -6.16 -4.12
CA SER A 156 18.18 -6.14 -5.02
C SER A 156 16.87 -5.68 -4.34
N VAL A 157 16.79 -5.77 -2.99
CA VAL A 157 15.61 -5.33 -2.21
C VAL A 157 15.36 -3.82 -2.34
N ALA A 158 16.39 -3.02 -2.55
CA ALA A 158 16.26 -1.57 -2.70
C ALA A 158 15.98 -1.12 -4.14
N LEU A 159 15.87 -2.04 -5.10
CA LEU A 159 15.62 -1.70 -6.51
C LEU A 159 14.22 -1.12 -6.78
N PRO A 160 13.15 -1.56 -6.09
CA PRO A 160 11.87 -0.87 -6.18
C PRO A 160 12.01 0.57 -5.68
N GLY A 161 11.58 1.54 -6.49
CA GLY A 161 11.81 2.97 -6.22
C GLY A 161 11.12 3.51 -4.94
N ASN A 162 10.21 2.74 -4.36
CA ASN A 162 9.51 3.04 -3.13
C ASN A 162 10.15 2.39 -1.89
N ILE A 163 11.36 1.81 -1.97
CA ILE A 163 12.02 1.17 -0.83
C ILE A 163 13.30 1.90 -0.47
N VAL A 164 13.41 2.32 0.80
CA VAL A 164 14.63 2.91 1.35
C VAL A 164 15.25 1.90 2.31
N LEU A 165 16.40 1.34 1.92
CA LEU A 165 17.08 0.29 2.68
C LEU A 165 18.30 0.83 3.45
N GLU A 166 18.25 0.76 4.77
CA GLU A 166 19.42 0.94 5.65
C GLU A 166 20.01 -0.43 6.00
N ARG A 167 21.31 -0.64 5.78
CA ARG A 167 21.98 -1.90 6.10
C ARG A 167 22.71 -1.83 7.44
N ARG A 168 22.42 -2.77 8.33
CA ARG A 168 23.07 -2.95 9.64
C ARG A 168 23.50 -4.42 9.81
N PRO A 169 24.43 -4.94 8.99
CA PRO A 169 24.77 -6.37 8.94
C PRO A 169 25.38 -6.91 10.24
N ASN A 170 25.93 -6.04 11.09
CA ASN A 170 26.55 -6.40 12.36
C ASN A 170 25.60 -6.28 13.56
N GLN A 171 24.31 -5.96 13.33
CA GLN A 171 23.34 -5.76 14.39
C GLN A 171 22.23 -6.80 14.34
N THR A 172 22.10 -7.60 15.39
CA THR A 172 21.04 -8.60 15.54
C THR A 172 19.70 -7.97 15.92
N VAL A 173 18.60 -8.70 15.67
CA VAL A 173 17.25 -8.33 16.13
C VAL A 173 17.19 -8.12 17.64
N ALA A 174 17.90 -8.95 18.43
CA ALA A 174 17.94 -8.82 19.88
C ALA A 174 18.59 -7.50 20.33
N GLN A 175 19.71 -7.11 19.70
CA GLN A 175 20.37 -5.84 19.96
C GLN A 175 19.48 -4.65 19.57
N ALA A 176 18.84 -4.70 18.40
CA ALA A 176 17.91 -3.65 17.95
C ALA A 176 16.68 -3.50 18.88
N ARG A 177 16.11 -4.62 19.34
CA ARG A 177 14.99 -4.62 20.30
C ARG A 177 15.39 -4.02 21.64
N LYS A 178 16.56 -4.41 22.18
CA LYS A 178 17.09 -3.86 23.43
C LYS A 178 17.26 -2.35 23.33
N ALA A 179 17.81 -1.85 22.22
CA ALA A 179 17.98 -0.43 21.98
C ALA A 179 16.67 0.35 21.84
N GLY A 180 15.62 -0.27 21.28
CA GLY A 180 14.29 0.35 21.20
C GLY A 180 13.51 0.34 22.51
N SER A 181 13.86 -0.52 23.47
CA SER A 181 13.28 -0.56 24.82
C SER A 181 14.09 0.17 25.89
N ALA A 182 15.32 0.58 25.57
CA ALA A 182 16.15 1.34 26.48
C ALA A 182 15.56 2.74 26.68
N SER A 183 15.26 3.09 27.94
CA SER A 183 14.94 4.48 28.27
C SER A 183 16.13 5.38 27.93
N THR A 184 15.87 6.64 27.57
CA THR A 184 16.86 7.66 27.17
C THR A 184 17.99 7.90 28.19
N PHE A 185 17.90 7.29 29.38
CA PHE A 185 18.84 7.43 30.49
C PHE A 185 19.52 6.13 30.93
N ASP A 186 19.33 5.00 30.22
CA ASP A 186 20.04 3.76 30.56
C ASP A 186 21.49 3.81 30.03
N TYR A 187 22.40 4.23 30.90
CA TYR A 187 23.84 4.32 30.61
C TYR A 187 24.43 2.98 30.14
N ASN A 188 23.87 1.85 30.59
CA ASN A 188 24.32 0.51 30.15
C ASN A 188 23.87 0.18 28.72
N ALA A 189 22.77 0.78 28.25
CA ALA A 189 22.33 0.64 26.86
C ALA A 189 23.20 1.46 25.89
N LEU A 190 23.74 2.60 26.35
CA LEU A 190 24.62 3.48 25.57
C LEU A 190 26.08 2.99 25.54
N MET A 191 26.58 2.41 26.64
CA MET A 191 27.95 1.88 26.74
C MET A 191 28.10 0.44 26.21
N GLY A 192 27.00 -0.33 26.19
CA GLY A 192 27.02 -1.78 25.93
C GLY A 192 26.99 -2.17 24.45
N GLY A 193 27.76 -1.52 23.56
CA GLY A 193 27.86 -1.88 22.13
C GLY A 193 26.50 -2.09 21.42
N GLY A 194 25.44 -1.52 21.99
CA GLY A 194 24.06 -1.85 21.70
C GLY A 194 23.67 -1.11 20.44
N GLY A 195 23.51 -1.84 19.34
CA GLY A 195 23.22 -1.23 18.05
C GLY A 195 22.00 -0.30 18.08
N LYS A 196 21.80 0.49 17.03
CA LYS A 196 20.77 1.53 16.96
C LYS A 196 19.34 0.95 16.95
N ALA A 197 18.41 1.59 17.65
CA ALA A 197 16.98 1.23 17.56
C ALA A 197 16.47 1.34 16.11
N VAL A 198 15.45 0.54 15.79
CA VAL A 198 14.65 0.73 14.57
C VAL A 198 13.51 1.67 14.95
N ALA A 199 13.25 2.70 14.15
CA ALA A 199 12.17 3.64 14.43
C ALA A 199 10.82 2.91 14.45
N ALA A 200 9.84 3.43 15.18
CA ALA A 200 8.54 2.79 15.33
C ALA A 200 7.81 2.58 13.98
N ASP A 201 7.99 3.54 13.07
CA ASP A 201 7.38 3.54 11.73
C ASP A 201 8.25 2.83 10.67
N ASP A 202 9.51 2.52 10.99
CA ASP A 202 10.40 1.75 10.12
C ASP A 202 10.18 0.25 10.34
N HIS A 203 10.53 -0.56 9.35
CA HIS A 203 10.44 -2.02 9.44
C HIS A 203 11.83 -2.63 9.45
N ALA A 204 12.07 -3.66 10.25
CA ALA A 204 13.30 -4.44 10.16
C ALA A 204 13.13 -5.64 9.23
N LEU A 205 14.15 -5.89 8.45
CA LEU A 205 14.25 -7.04 7.56
C LEU A 205 15.31 -7.98 8.10
N GLN A 206 14.92 -9.21 8.42
CA GLN A 206 15.84 -10.29 8.79
C GLN A 206 15.71 -11.43 7.79
N MET A 207 16.82 -11.87 7.23
CA MET A 207 16.84 -12.99 6.29
C MET A 207 17.83 -14.05 6.78
N SER A 208 17.46 -15.32 6.74
CA SER A 208 18.31 -16.43 7.19
C SER A 208 18.31 -17.56 6.17
N TRP A 209 19.49 -18.08 5.84
CA TRP A 209 19.69 -19.11 4.82
C TRP A 209 20.39 -20.32 5.42
N ARG A 210 19.96 -21.50 5.00
CA ARG A 210 20.59 -22.77 5.33
C ARG A 210 20.74 -23.61 4.07
N ILE A 211 21.98 -23.95 3.74
CA ILE A 211 22.34 -24.70 2.55
C ILE A 211 22.67 -26.14 2.96
N VAL A 212 21.91 -27.08 2.44
CA VAL A 212 22.04 -28.51 2.74
C VAL A 212 22.18 -29.36 1.48
N PRO A 213 22.74 -30.57 1.57
CA PRO A 213 22.72 -31.52 0.45
C PRO A 213 21.29 -31.77 -0.01
N ALA A 214 21.05 -31.77 -1.32
CA ALA A 214 19.77 -32.20 -1.88
C ALA A 214 19.75 -33.72 -2.09
N GLU A 215 18.56 -34.30 -2.23
CA GLU A 215 18.40 -35.75 -2.49
C GLU A 215 19.08 -36.19 -3.79
N ARG A 216 19.09 -35.32 -4.82
CA ARG A 216 19.75 -35.60 -6.10
C ARG A 216 21.22 -35.21 -6.03
N LYS A 217 22.10 -36.15 -6.42
CA LYS A 217 23.54 -35.89 -6.60
C LYS A 217 23.79 -34.68 -7.49
N GLY A 218 24.80 -33.88 -7.14
CA GLY A 218 25.16 -32.67 -7.88
C GLY A 218 24.25 -31.47 -7.63
N LYS A 219 23.38 -31.51 -6.61
CA LYS A 219 22.53 -30.39 -6.22
C LYS A 219 22.62 -30.08 -4.73
N VAL A 220 22.26 -28.86 -4.38
CA VAL A 220 22.03 -28.41 -2.99
C VAL A 220 20.62 -27.84 -2.86
N ALA A 221 20.09 -27.89 -1.64
CA ALA A 221 18.85 -27.21 -1.28
C ALA A 221 19.19 -25.98 -0.44
N LEU A 222 18.78 -24.81 -0.92
CA LEU A 222 18.81 -23.56 -0.19
C LEU A 222 17.45 -23.38 0.47
N GLN A 223 17.45 -23.46 1.79
CA GLN A 223 16.26 -23.27 2.63
C GLN A 223 16.42 -21.95 3.34
N GLY A 224 15.53 -21.00 3.09
CA GLY A 224 15.63 -19.69 3.71
C GLY A 224 14.31 -19.16 4.23
N GLU A 225 14.44 -18.18 5.10
CA GLU A 225 13.35 -17.48 5.74
C GLU A 225 13.64 -15.98 5.70
N LEU A 226 12.62 -15.20 5.35
CA LEU A 226 12.62 -13.75 5.41
C LEU A 226 11.51 -13.31 6.36
N LEU A 227 11.88 -12.50 7.35
CA LEU A 227 10.99 -11.92 8.33
C LEU A 227 10.98 -10.39 8.16
N LEU A 228 9.77 -9.85 8.05
CA LEU A 228 9.52 -8.43 8.18
C LEU A 228 8.98 -8.17 9.58
N LEU A 229 9.64 -7.28 10.31
CA LEU A 229 9.36 -6.97 11.71
C LEU A 229 8.96 -5.50 11.84
N ALA A 230 7.98 -5.19 12.70
CA ALA A 230 7.49 -3.82 12.90
C ALA A 230 7.48 -3.39 14.37
N GLY A 231 7.52 -2.07 14.57
CA GLY A 231 7.49 -1.41 15.87
C GLY A 231 8.78 -1.60 16.68
N THR A 232 8.90 -0.89 17.80
CA THR A 232 10.09 -0.94 18.68
C THR A 232 10.33 -2.32 19.29
N ALA A 233 9.28 -3.12 19.46
CA ALA A 233 9.37 -4.50 19.92
C ALA A 233 9.84 -5.49 18.82
N LEU A 234 9.91 -5.06 17.55
CA LEU A 234 10.28 -5.88 16.39
C LEU A 234 9.50 -7.19 16.35
N LYS A 235 8.17 -7.07 16.33
CA LYS A 235 7.27 -8.23 16.21
C LYS A 235 7.14 -8.62 14.73
N PRO A 236 7.12 -9.93 14.40
CA PRO A 236 6.91 -10.36 13.01
C PRO A 236 5.54 -9.92 12.50
N VAL A 237 5.54 -9.23 11.36
CA VAL A 237 4.32 -8.81 10.64
C VAL A 237 4.13 -9.58 9.33
N LYS A 238 5.23 -10.00 8.70
CA LYS A 238 5.23 -10.90 7.55
C LYS A 238 6.39 -11.88 7.62
N LYS A 239 6.17 -13.06 7.04
CA LYS A 239 7.13 -14.14 6.96
C LYS A 239 7.00 -14.83 5.61
N ILE A 240 8.12 -15.06 4.94
CA ILE A 240 8.24 -15.92 3.77
C ILE A 240 9.26 -17.00 4.05
N GLN A 241 8.96 -18.21 3.60
CA GLN A 241 9.89 -19.31 3.55
C GLN A 241 10.08 -19.73 2.09
N PHE A 242 11.32 -19.96 1.70
CA PHE A 242 11.66 -20.41 0.36
C PHE A 242 12.58 -21.62 0.43
N ASN A 243 12.39 -22.53 -0.53
CA ASN A 243 13.20 -23.72 -0.69
C ASN A 243 13.54 -23.88 -2.17
N GLN A 244 14.81 -23.69 -2.52
CA GLN A 244 15.28 -23.72 -3.90
C GLN A 244 16.31 -24.83 -4.08
N SER A 245 16.13 -25.65 -5.11
CA SER A 245 17.11 -26.64 -5.52
C SER A 245 18.07 -26.04 -6.54
N ILE A 246 19.36 -26.03 -6.21
CA ILE A 246 20.42 -25.39 -7.01
C ILE A 246 21.34 -26.47 -7.54
N LYS A 247 21.62 -26.45 -8.84
CA LYS A 247 22.55 -27.38 -9.49
C LYS A 247 23.99 -26.89 -9.28
N LEU A 248 24.85 -27.76 -8.75
CA LEU A 248 26.29 -27.51 -8.57
C LEU A 248 27.14 -28.10 -9.70
N LEU A 249 26.65 -29.11 -10.39
CA LEU A 249 27.32 -29.76 -11.52
C LEU A 249 26.50 -29.50 -12.78
N GLU A 250 27.17 -29.05 -13.85
CA GLU A 250 26.58 -29.03 -15.18
C GLU A 250 26.58 -30.44 -15.77
N ALA A 251 25.48 -30.80 -16.44
CA ALA A 251 25.38 -32.09 -17.11
C ALA A 251 26.35 -32.12 -18.29
N ASN A 252 27.42 -32.90 -18.18
CA ASN A 252 28.38 -33.10 -19.25
C ASN A 252 28.42 -34.60 -19.60
N PRO A 253 28.20 -35.01 -20.87
CA PRO A 253 28.10 -36.43 -21.24
C PRO A 253 29.40 -37.25 -21.09
N ILE A 254 30.54 -36.61 -20.76
CA ILE A 254 31.84 -37.26 -20.64
C ILE A 254 32.26 -37.33 -19.16
N ARG A 255 32.26 -38.55 -18.58
CA ARG A 255 32.62 -38.82 -17.16
C ARG A 255 33.99 -38.29 -16.73
N ALA A 256 34.97 -38.22 -17.64
CA ALA A 256 36.33 -37.79 -17.32
C ALA A 256 36.46 -36.28 -17.04
N ILE A 257 35.42 -35.48 -17.35
CA ILE A 257 35.45 -34.01 -17.26
C ILE A 257 34.62 -33.50 -16.06
N GLU A 258 34.08 -34.40 -15.20
CA GLU A 258 33.26 -34.02 -14.03
C GLU A 258 33.96 -33.05 -13.05
N VAL A 259 35.30 -33.06 -13.00
CA VAL A 259 36.09 -32.13 -12.18
C VAL A 259 36.05 -30.69 -12.73
N LEU A 260 35.92 -30.55 -14.05
CA LEU A 260 35.81 -29.26 -14.77
C LEU A 260 34.35 -28.83 -14.98
N SER A 261 33.36 -29.71 -14.77
CA SER A 261 31.93 -29.42 -14.96
C SER A 261 31.24 -28.81 -13.74
N ARG A 262 32.00 -28.32 -12.75
CA ARG A 262 31.44 -27.53 -11.65
C ARG A 262 30.78 -26.28 -12.21
N ALA A 263 29.55 -26.00 -11.80
CA ALA A 263 28.88 -24.77 -12.14
C ALA A 263 29.77 -23.59 -11.71
N LYS A 264 29.99 -22.64 -12.61
CA LYS A 264 30.72 -21.42 -12.30
C LYS A 264 30.04 -20.72 -11.13
N THR A 265 30.83 -20.22 -10.17
CA THR A 265 30.35 -19.46 -9.02
C THR A 265 29.32 -18.39 -9.41
N SER A 266 29.58 -17.66 -10.51
CA SER A 266 28.67 -16.65 -11.04
C SER A 266 27.29 -17.18 -11.41
N LYS A 267 27.22 -18.38 -12.00
CA LYS A 267 25.95 -19.00 -12.41
C LYS A 267 25.14 -19.49 -11.21
N ILE A 268 25.82 -19.93 -10.14
CA ILE A 268 25.17 -20.28 -8.87
C ILE A 268 24.56 -19.03 -8.25
N ILE A 269 25.33 -17.94 -8.17
CA ILE A 269 24.88 -16.64 -7.66
C ILE A 269 23.68 -16.15 -8.46
N GLU A 270 23.78 -16.09 -9.78
CA GLU A 270 22.70 -15.67 -10.68
C GLU A 270 21.42 -16.51 -10.50
N THR A 271 21.54 -17.83 -10.36
CA THR A 271 20.40 -18.73 -10.14
C THR A 271 19.69 -18.42 -8.81
N VAL A 272 20.43 -18.10 -7.76
CA VAL A 272 19.87 -17.72 -6.45
C VAL A 272 19.22 -16.35 -6.55
N THR A 273 19.92 -15.36 -7.09
CA THR A 273 19.44 -13.98 -7.19
C THR A 273 18.18 -13.89 -8.04
N SER A 274 18.19 -14.45 -9.25
CA SER A 274 17.01 -14.45 -10.15
C SER A 274 15.82 -15.23 -9.61
N GLY A 275 16.05 -16.25 -8.76
CA GLY A 275 15.00 -17.03 -8.14
C GLY A 275 14.34 -16.32 -6.96
N LEU A 276 15.10 -15.59 -6.14
CA LEU A 276 14.61 -14.98 -4.89
C LEU A 276 14.17 -13.53 -5.06
N THR A 277 14.84 -12.74 -5.89
CA THR A 277 14.52 -11.31 -6.06
C THR A 277 13.04 -11.07 -6.40
N PRO A 278 12.40 -11.77 -7.36
CA PRO A 278 10.99 -11.56 -7.67
C PRO A 278 10.05 -11.91 -6.52
N GLN A 279 10.36 -12.95 -5.74
CA GLN A 279 9.53 -13.35 -4.60
C GLN A 279 9.55 -12.29 -3.49
N ILE A 280 10.74 -11.71 -3.26
CA ILE A 280 10.92 -10.66 -2.26
C ILE A 280 10.29 -9.36 -2.74
N SER A 281 10.46 -8.99 -4.02
CA SER A 281 9.83 -7.78 -4.57
C SER A 281 8.31 -7.86 -4.47
N THR A 282 7.70 -8.97 -4.91
CA THR A 282 6.23 -9.15 -4.79
C THR A 282 5.74 -9.05 -3.35
N LEU A 283 6.47 -9.62 -2.38
CA LEU A 283 6.11 -9.47 -0.96
C LEU A 283 6.10 -8.01 -0.52
N LEU A 284 7.15 -7.27 -0.88
CA LEU A 284 7.32 -5.89 -0.45
C LEU A 284 6.35 -4.96 -1.17
N ASP A 285 6.03 -5.27 -2.43
CA ASP A 285 4.99 -4.61 -3.21
C ASP A 285 3.62 -4.78 -2.52
N ASP A 286 3.24 -6.04 -2.24
CA ASP A 286 2.01 -6.36 -1.50
C ASP A 286 1.97 -5.69 -0.12
N PHE A 287 3.11 -5.63 0.58
CA PHE A 287 3.19 -5.02 1.90
C PHE A 287 3.09 -3.49 1.85
N SER A 288 3.69 -2.86 0.84
CA SER A 288 3.60 -1.43 0.58
C SER A 288 2.21 -1.00 0.14
N CYS A 289 1.39 -1.97 -0.27
CA CYS A 289 0.04 -1.75 -0.74
C CYS A 289 -0.96 -1.66 0.41
N ARG A 290 -1.25 -0.43 0.85
CA ARG A 290 -2.31 -0.17 1.84
C ARG A 290 -3.25 0.92 1.35
N PRO A 291 -4.57 0.78 1.55
CA PRO A 291 -5.51 1.85 1.25
C PRO A 291 -5.12 3.10 2.05
N LEU A 292 -5.25 4.28 1.44
CA LEU A 292 -5.05 5.56 2.12
C LEU A 292 -6.31 5.92 2.92
N ILE A 293 -6.67 5.04 3.85
CA ILE A 293 -7.83 5.20 4.73
C ILE A 293 -7.32 5.32 6.16
N THR A 294 -7.80 6.32 6.88
CA THR A 294 -7.47 6.55 8.29
C THR A 294 -8.62 7.24 9.00
N ARG A 295 -8.49 7.51 10.30
CA ARG A 295 -9.44 8.31 11.07
C ARG A 295 -8.95 9.74 11.22
N LEU A 296 -9.88 10.67 11.12
CA LEU A 296 -9.67 12.08 11.39
C LEU A 296 -9.59 12.32 12.90
N ALA A 297 -8.64 13.14 13.32
CA ALA A 297 -8.57 13.67 14.67
C ALA A 297 -8.76 15.18 14.62
N LYS A 298 -9.56 15.73 15.54
CA LYS A 298 -9.76 17.17 15.66
C LYS A 298 -8.47 17.90 16.04
N GLY A 299 -8.10 18.92 15.25
CA GLY A 299 -7.04 19.87 15.56
C GLY A 299 -7.57 21.20 16.10
N SER A 300 -6.77 22.26 15.98
CA SER A 300 -7.17 23.63 16.36
C SER A 300 -7.99 24.30 15.25
N GLY A 301 -9.07 24.98 15.63
CA GLY A 301 -9.93 25.69 14.67
C GLY A 301 -10.63 24.76 13.68
N ARG A 302 -10.33 24.95 12.38
CA ARG A 302 -10.87 24.14 11.26
C ARG A 302 -9.97 22.98 10.84
N HIS A 303 -8.82 22.84 11.47
CA HIS A 303 -7.84 21.84 11.09
C HIS A 303 -8.24 20.46 11.61
N LEU A 304 -8.08 19.47 10.74
CA LEU A 304 -8.17 18.05 11.03
C LEU A 304 -6.78 17.43 10.86
N HIS A 305 -6.44 16.47 11.71
CA HIS A 305 -5.16 15.78 11.68
C HIS A 305 -5.33 14.32 11.30
N VAL A 306 -4.38 13.80 10.51
CA VAL A 306 -4.28 12.38 10.17
C VAL A 306 -2.84 11.90 10.31
N GLU A 307 -2.68 10.63 10.69
CA GLU A 307 -1.40 9.92 10.74
C GLU A 307 -1.06 9.26 9.40
N LEU A 308 -1.28 9.99 8.30
CA LEU A 308 -0.81 9.64 6.96
C LEU A 308 -0.10 10.86 6.38
N GLY A 309 1.05 10.67 5.74
CA GLY A 309 1.86 11.74 5.16
C GLY A 309 2.46 11.43 3.80
N GLN A 310 3.52 12.14 3.43
CA GLN A 310 4.22 11.96 2.13
C GLN A 310 4.70 10.53 1.92
N ARG A 311 5.19 9.88 2.97
CA ARG A 311 5.69 8.50 2.91
C ARG A 311 4.57 7.50 2.65
N ASP A 312 3.35 7.83 3.04
CA ASP A 312 2.19 7.01 2.73
C ASP A 312 1.69 7.23 1.29
N GLY A 313 2.28 8.15 0.54
CA GLY A 313 1.91 8.44 -0.84
C GLY A 313 0.95 9.61 -1.01
N LEU A 314 0.71 10.40 0.04
CA LEU A 314 -0.01 11.68 -0.05
C LEU A 314 0.88 12.75 -0.69
N ASP A 315 0.27 13.63 -1.47
CA ASP A 315 0.89 14.85 -1.98
C ASP A 315 -0.02 16.05 -1.69
N GLN A 316 0.43 17.27 -2.01
CA GLN A 316 -0.33 18.50 -1.75
C GLN A 316 -1.66 18.57 -2.52
N ALA A 317 -1.80 17.80 -3.60
CA ALA A 317 -3.00 17.77 -4.43
C ALA A 317 -3.98 16.65 -4.01
N SER A 318 -3.60 15.76 -3.09
CA SER A 318 -4.50 14.73 -2.59
C SER A 318 -5.72 15.33 -1.88
N LEU A 319 -6.89 14.75 -2.13
CA LEU A 319 -8.14 15.10 -1.47
C LEU A 319 -8.61 13.96 -0.58
N GLY A 320 -9.09 14.32 0.60
CA GLY A 320 -9.72 13.40 1.55
C GLY A 320 -11.23 13.39 1.37
N PHE A 321 -11.83 12.23 1.17
CA PHE A 321 -13.26 12.02 1.11
C PHE A 321 -13.74 11.38 2.41
N VAL A 322 -14.72 12.00 3.05
CA VAL A 322 -15.38 11.46 4.25
C VAL A 322 -16.69 10.81 3.82
N GLU A 323 -16.77 9.50 4.01
CA GLU A 323 -17.94 8.67 3.69
C GLU A 323 -18.40 7.96 4.98
N GLY A 324 -19.65 8.16 5.39
CA GLY A 324 -20.18 7.55 6.62
C GLY A 324 -21.67 7.24 6.51
N ALA A 325 -22.09 6.13 7.11
CA ALA A 325 -23.46 5.61 7.03
C ALA A 325 -24.55 6.56 7.59
N GLN A 326 -24.18 7.62 8.32
CA GLN A 326 -25.07 8.63 8.89
C GLN A 326 -24.64 10.07 8.59
N ASN A 327 -23.54 10.30 7.88
CA ASN A 327 -22.91 11.62 7.79
C ASN A 327 -22.94 12.18 6.36
N PRO A 328 -23.01 13.53 6.20
CA PRO A 328 -22.91 14.17 4.89
C PRO A 328 -21.55 13.87 4.26
N TRP A 329 -21.58 13.52 2.98
CA TRP A 329 -20.39 13.41 2.15
C TRP A 329 -19.63 14.74 2.18
N ALA A 330 -18.31 14.70 2.39
CA ALA A 330 -17.50 15.91 2.45
C ALA A 330 -16.12 15.69 1.82
N VAL A 331 -15.59 16.77 1.24
CA VAL A 331 -14.24 16.80 0.65
C VAL A 331 -13.34 17.67 1.49
N LEU A 332 -12.17 17.14 1.81
CA LEU A 332 -11.12 17.76 2.59
C LEU A 332 -9.92 17.98 1.69
N LYS A 333 -9.29 19.15 1.81
CA LYS A 333 -8.00 19.44 1.16
C LYS A 333 -6.87 19.38 2.17
N ILE A 334 -5.67 19.03 1.71
CA ILE A 334 -4.45 19.12 2.52
C ILE A 334 -3.98 20.57 2.57
N VAL A 335 -3.71 21.09 3.78
CA VAL A 335 -3.14 22.44 3.99
C VAL A 335 -1.71 22.41 4.48
N GLN A 336 -1.33 21.36 5.21
CA GLN A 336 0.05 21.10 5.58
C GLN A 336 0.33 19.61 5.44
N LEU A 337 1.52 19.28 4.94
CA LEU A 337 1.90 17.91 4.66
C LEU A 337 3.31 17.67 5.20
N SER A 338 3.42 16.67 6.08
CA SER A 338 4.67 16.18 6.64
C SER A 338 4.95 14.75 6.15
N ASN A 339 6.10 14.19 6.50
CA ASN A 339 6.48 12.83 6.09
C ASN A 339 5.48 11.75 6.56
N ASN A 340 4.90 11.92 7.74
CA ASN A 340 4.10 10.89 8.44
C ASN A 340 2.73 11.41 8.90
N SER A 341 2.37 12.64 8.57
CA SER A 341 1.10 13.24 8.96
C SER A 341 0.68 14.33 7.99
N ALA A 342 -0.60 14.66 8.00
CA ALA A 342 -1.16 15.76 7.24
C ALA A 342 -2.19 16.53 8.08
N ILE A 343 -2.27 17.82 7.81
CA ILE A 343 -3.33 18.70 8.31
C ILE A 343 -4.27 19.00 7.16
N LEU A 344 -5.56 18.82 7.41
CA LEU A 344 -6.64 18.97 6.43
C LEU A 344 -7.60 20.07 6.85
N GLU A 345 -8.30 20.62 5.87
CA GLU A 345 -9.47 21.48 6.08
C GLU A 345 -10.61 21.05 5.16
N PRO A 346 -11.88 21.15 5.61
CA PRO A 346 -13.03 21.02 4.72
C PRO A 346 -12.98 22.09 3.63
N ILE A 347 -13.26 21.69 2.38
CA ILE A 347 -13.38 22.61 1.25
C ILE A 347 -14.53 23.59 1.51
N ASN A 348 -15.69 23.08 1.93
CA ASN A 348 -16.79 23.89 2.43
C ASN A 348 -16.43 24.62 3.74
N MET A 349 -16.46 25.96 3.66
CA MET A 349 -16.12 26.86 4.77
C MET A 349 -17.18 26.96 5.87
N ASP A 350 -18.34 26.34 5.71
CA ASP A 350 -19.39 26.30 6.73
C ASP A 350 -19.26 25.11 7.68
N ARG A 351 -18.46 24.11 7.29
CA ARG A 351 -18.24 22.89 8.06
C ARG A 351 -17.11 23.09 9.06
N THR A 352 -17.27 22.58 10.27
CA THR A 352 -16.27 22.68 11.35
C THR A 352 -15.52 21.37 11.56
N ALA A 353 -14.31 21.43 12.11
CA ALA A 353 -13.51 20.22 12.38
C ALA A 353 -14.19 19.26 13.38
N ALA A 354 -15.04 19.77 14.28
CA ALA A 354 -15.75 18.95 15.25
C ALA A 354 -16.74 17.98 14.60
N GLU A 355 -17.30 18.31 13.44
CA GLU A 355 -18.23 17.46 12.70
C GLU A 355 -17.57 16.20 12.13
N PHE A 356 -16.24 16.20 12.03
CA PHE A 356 -15.49 15.12 11.39
C PHE A 356 -14.61 14.31 12.33
N ASP A 357 -14.59 14.63 13.62
CA ASP A 357 -13.75 13.96 14.61
C ASP A 357 -14.09 12.45 14.70
N GLY A 358 -13.07 11.60 14.60
CA GLY A 358 -13.19 10.15 14.63
C GLY A 358 -13.74 9.50 13.34
N LEU A 359 -14.17 10.29 12.35
CA LEU A 359 -14.69 9.75 11.08
C LEU A 359 -13.57 9.16 10.23
N GLN A 360 -13.92 8.18 9.40
CA GLN A 360 -12.99 7.67 8.39
C GLN A 360 -12.87 8.65 7.23
N VAL A 361 -11.64 8.86 6.79
CA VAL A 361 -11.30 9.60 5.59
C VAL A 361 -10.52 8.67 4.65
N ARG A 362 -10.86 8.74 3.37
CA ARG A 362 -10.14 8.08 2.28
C ARG A 362 -9.46 9.14 1.44
N PHE A 363 -8.19 8.96 1.11
CA PHE A 363 -7.50 9.88 0.21
C PHE A 363 -7.48 9.34 -1.21
N GLU A 364 -7.75 10.23 -2.16
CA GLU A 364 -7.44 10.04 -3.57
C GLU A 364 -6.53 11.17 -4.03
N ASN A 365 -5.61 10.83 -4.92
CA ASN A 365 -4.73 11.82 -5.52
C ASN A 365 -5.47 12.46 -6.70
N GLY A 366 -5.39 13.78 -6.85
CA GLY A 366 -5.81 14.41 -8.10
C GLY A 366 -4.84 14.06 -9.22
N ALA A 367 -5.35 13.81 -10.43
CA ALA A 367 -4.57 13.77 -11.65
C ALA A 367 -3.71 15.03 -11.76
N LYS A 368 -2.44 14.85 -12.11
CA LYS A 368 -1.56 15.94 -12.51
C LYS A 368 -1.82 16.36 -13.94
#